data_AF-A0A841AP59-F1
#
_entry.id   AF-A0A841AP59-F1
#
_cell.length_a   1.000
_cell.length_b   1.000
_cell.length_c   1.000
_cell.angle_alpha   90.00
_cell.angle_beta   90.00
_cell.angle_gamma   90.00
#
_symmetry.space_group_name_H-M   'P 1'
#
loop_
_entity.id
_entity.type
_entity.pdbx_description
1 polymer ?
#
loop_
_entity_poly.entity_id
_entity_poly.type
_entity_poly.pdbx_seq_one_letter_code
_entity_poly.pdbx_strand_id
1 'polypeptide(L)'
;MDGNQIRFQGIVWTFGKREFAALLVDGHSTNEPDALPRASRARGLPLTTDIRRVPLTLVPGWRIEATFEESALGTQVRLTVHWPHIRPLISLAGVDLPQRWQQLAVTQRSALLLIGRDLVAHDGALPARVARLAESGELAAGFVSFRSGNPAPRAPHLLDRPDRRHPATFVAMKRDLVR
;
A
#
# COMPACT_ATOMS: atom_id res chain seq x y z
N MET A 1 28.05 0.59 4.76
CA MET A 1 26.93 1.55 4.90
C MET A 1 25.78 0.75 5.46
N ASP A 2 25.64 0.72 6.79
CA ASP A 2 24.56 0.00 7.43
C ASP A 2 23.32 0.90 7.35
N GLY A 3 22.61 0.78 6.23
CA GLY A 3 21.44 1.59 5.93
C GLY A 3 20.27 1.19 6.81
N ASN A 4 19.53 2.19 7.30
CA ASN A 4 18.22 1.94 7.90
C ASN A 4 17.31 1.32 6.82
N GLN A 5 16.90 0.08 7.02
CA GLN A 5 15.99 -0.63 6.12
C GLN A 5 14.62 -0.74 6.79
N ILE A 6 13.56 -0.38 6.08
CA ILE A 6 12.19 -0.65 6.53
C ILE A 6 11.62 -1.78 5.67
N ARG A 7 11.06 -2.83 6.29
CA ARG A 7 10.44 -3.97 5.59
C ARG A 7 8.94 -4.02 5.89
N PHE A 8 8.21 -4.68 4.99
CA PHE A 8 6.75 -4.74 5.00
C PHE A 8 6.25 -6.13 4.67
N GLN A 9 5.12 -6.50 5.26
CA GLN A 9 4.41 -7.72 4.90
C GLN A 9 2.91 -7.54 5.14
N GLY A 10 2.10 -7.86 4.14
CA GLY A 10 0.66 -7.94 4.29
C GLY A 10 0.23 -9.36 4.71
N ILE A 11 -0.57 -9.47 5.75
CA ILE A 11 -1.10 -10.76 6.23
C ILE A 11 -2.59 -10.64 6.59
N VAL A 12 -3.32 -11.75 6.49
CA VAL A 12 -4.64 -11.84 7.11
C VAL A 12 -4.43 -12.18 8.58
N TRP A 13 -4.82 -11.26 9.46
CA TRP A 13 -4.76 -11.48 10.90
C TRP A 13 -6.12 -11.93 11.41
N THR A 14 -6.14 -13.04 12.14
CA THR A 14 -7.37 -13.60 12.70
C THR A 14 -7.40 -13.43 14.21
N PHE A 15 -8.48 -12.83 14.72
CA PHE A 15 -8.77 -12.74 16.14
C PHE A 15 -10.13 -13.38 16.45
N GLY A 16 -10.09 -14.54 17.09
CA GLY A 16 -11.29 -15.36 17.28
C GLY A 16 -11.90 -15.73 15.93
N LYS A 17 -13.11 -15.21 15.65
CA LYS A 17 -13.84 -15.42 14.38
C LYS A 17 -13.71 -14.25 13.39
N ARG A 18 -12.97 -13.20 13.73
CA ARG A 18 -12.83 -11.98 12.91
C ARG A 18 -11.51 -12.01 12.16
N GLU A 19 -11.55 -11.58 10.91
CA GLU A 19 -10.37 -11.41 10.06
C GLU A 19 -10.14 -9.94 9.75
N PHE A 20 -8.87 -9.55 9.71
CA PHE A 20 -8.44 -8.20 9.40
C PHE A 20 -7.30 -8.24 8.40
N ALA A 21 -7.29 -7.26 7.48
CA ALA A 21 -6.10 -6.96 6.72
C ALA A 21 -5.07 -6.33 7.67
N ALA A 22 -3.93 -6.98 7.90
CA ALA A 22 -2.87 -6.45 8.74
C ALA A 22 -1.61 -6.15 7.92
N LEU A 23 -1.02 -4.97 8.13
CA LEU A 23 0.26 -4.58 7.57
C LEU A 23 1.31 -4.59 8.67
N LEU A 24 2.30 -5.47 8.54
CA LEU A 24 3.48 -5.49 9.38
C LEU A 24 4.50 -4.50 8.83
N VAL A 25 5.10 -3.73 9.72
CA VAL A 25 6.20 -2.82 9.42
C VAL A 25 7.30 -3.05 10.45
N ASP A 26 8.51 -3.37 9.99
CA ASP A 26 9.68 -3.31 10.84
C ASP A 26 10.75 -2.38 10.28
N GLY A 27 11.46 -1.73 11.19
CA GLY A 27 12.63 -0.92 10.89
C GLY A 27 13.85 -1.63 11.44
N HIS A 28 14.81 -1.94 10.57
CA HIS A 28 16.12 -2.44 10.97
C HIS A 28 17.12 -1.29 10.92
N SER A 29 17.65 -0.92 12.08
CA SER A 29 18.76 0.01 12.23
C SER A 29 19.76 -0.58 13.20
N THR A 30 21.03 -0.64 12.81
CA THR A 30 22.12 -1.13 13.66
C THR A 30 22.39 -0.18 14.83
N ASN A 31 22.15 1.11 14.63
CA ASN A 31 22.43 2.15 15.62
C ASN A 31 21.22 2.47 16.51
N GLU A 32 20.00 2.37 15.97
CA GLU A 32 18.77 2.72 16.69
C GLU A 32 17.63 1.72 16.41
N PRO A 33 17.69 0.49 16.94
CA PRO A 33 16.70 -0.55 16.65
C PRO A 33 15.27 -0.15 17.01
N ASP A 34 15.09 0.77 17.96
CA ASP A 34 13.78 1.25 18.42
C ASP A 34 13.35 2.58 17.79
N ALA A 35 14.09 3.12 16.81
CA ALA A 35 13.78 4.41 16.20
C ALA A 35 12.35 4.44 15.63
N LEU A 36 11.96 3.40 14.89
CA LEU A 36 10.66 3.35 14.22
C LEU A 36 9.48 3.17 15.19
N PRO A 37 9.49 2.21 16.15
CA PRO A 37 8.44 2.12 17.18
C PRO A 37 8.33 3.41 18.00
N ARG A 38 9.47 3.99 18.41
CA ARG A 38 9.52 5.24 19.19
C ARG A 38 8.93 6.42 18.40
N ALA A 39 9.29 6.55 17.13
CA ALA A 39 8.75 7.59 16.25
C ALA A 39 7.24 7.40 16.05
N SER A 40 6.79 6.18 15.82
CA SER A 40 5.36 5.88 15.60
C SER A 40 4.51 6.25 16.82
N ARG A 41 5.00 5.93 18.03
CA ARG A 41 4.37 6.32 19.29
C ARG A 41 4.32 7.83 19.47
N ALA A 42 5.43 8.52 19.19
CA ALA A 42 5.48 9.99 19.24
C ALA A 42 4.51 10.65 18.23
N ARG A 43 4.01 9.90 17.25
CA ARG A 43 3.01 10.33 16.26
C ARG A 43 1.61 9.73 16.50
N GLY A 44 1.33 9.28 17.72
CA GLY A 44 -0.02 8.94 18.15
C GLY A 44 -0.48 7.52 17.80
N LEU A 45 0.39 6.65 17.26
CA LEU A 45 0.08 5.23 17.17
C LEU A 45 0.25 4.62 18.58
N PRO A 46 -0.80 4.05 19.20
CA PRO A 46 -0.71 3.58 20.56
C PRO A 46 0.17 2.34 20.66
N LEU A 47 0.87 2.21 21.79
CA LEU A 47 1.46 0.94 22.17
C LEU A 47 0.35 -0.03 22.57
N THR A 48 0.51 -1.29 22.22
CA THR A 48 -0.37 -2.34 22.71
C THR A 48 0.40 -3.32 23.57
N THR A 49 -0.15 -3.67 24.73
CA THR A 49 0.35 -4.75 25.58
C THR A 49 -0.34 -6.09 25.29
N ASP A 50 -1.43 -6.06 24.54
CA ASP A 50 -2.17 -7.25 24.10
C ASP A 50 -2.76 -6.99 22.71
N ILE A 51 -2.24 -7.70 21.71
CA ILE A 51 -2.71 -7.60 20.32
C ILE A 51 -4.22 -7.88 20.19
N ARG A 52 -4.79 -8.66 21.12
CA ARG A 52 -6.22 -9.00 21.15
C ARG A 52 -7.11 -7.84 21.63
N ARG A 53 -6.51 -6.80 22.18
CA ARG A 53 -7.19 -5.64 22.77
C ARG A 53 -6.92 -4.34 22.00
N VAL A 54 -6.34 -4.43 20.80
CA VAL A 54 -6.15 -3.23 19.96
C VAL A 54 -7.51 -2.58 19.70
N PRO A 55 -7.71 -1.30 20.05
CA PRO A 55 -8.96 -0.60 19.78
C PRO A 55 -9.26 -0.61 18.28
N LEU A 56 -10.52 -0.90 17.93
CA LEU A 56 -11.00 -0.88 16.55
C LEU A 56 -11.34 0.53 16.05
N THR A 57 -11.11 1.55 16.89
CA THR A 57 -11.25 2.96 16.52
C THR A 57 -10.09 3.36 15.63
N LEU A 58 -10.38 4.09 14.55
CA LEU A 58 -9.37 4.59 13.63
C LEU A 58 -8.42 5.56 14.34
N VAL A 59 -7.11 5.36 14.17
CA VAL A 59 -6.07 6.26 14.68
C VAL A 59 -5.99 7.48 13.74
N PRO A 60 -6.29 8.70 14.24
CA PRO A 60 -6.32 9.90 13.39
C PRO A 60 -4.97 10.19 12.73
N GLY A 61 -5.01 10.62 11.46
CA GLY A 61 -3.83 11.00 10.68
C GLY A 61 -2.97 9.83 10.17
N TRP A 62 -3.26 8.59 10.59
CA TRP A 62 -2.67 7.39 10.00
C TRP A 62 -3.57 6.83 8.90
N ARG A 63 -2.97 6.51 7.75
CA ARG A 63 -3.68 5.86 6.63
C ARG A 63 -2.75 5.02 5.78
N ILE A 64 -3.30 3.97 5.19
CA ILE A 64 -2.65 3.15 4.17
C ILE A 64 -3.34 3.43 2.84
N GLU A 65 -2.56 3.74 1.82
CA GLU A 65 -3.02 3.87 0.46
C GLU A 65 -2.37 2.78 -0.39
N ALA A 66 -3.17 2.05 -1.15
CA ALA A 66 -2.70 1.02 -2.07
C ALA A 66 -3.03 1.41 -3.51
N THR A 67 -2.02 1.49 -4.37
CA THR A 67 -2.19 1.67 -5.81
C THR A 67 -1.89 0.34 -6.49
N PHE A 68 -2.76 -0.05 -7.40
CA PHE A 68 -2.61 -1.27 -8.21
C PHE A 68 -2.08 -0.89 -9.57
N GLU A 69 -0.90 -1.39 -9.93
CA GLU A 69 -0.26 -1.15 -11.21
C GLU A 69 -0.28 -2.45 -12.02
N GLU A 70 -0.95 -2.44 -13.16
CA GLU A 70 -0.89 -3.56 -14.11
C GLU A 70 0.45 -3.52 -14.86
N SER A 71 1.12 -4.67 -14.91
CA SER A 71 2.35 -4.88 -15.67
C SER A 71 2.24 -6.16 -16.51
N ALA A 72 3.17 -6.36 -17.43
CA ALA A 72 3.28 -7.60 -18.21
C ALA A 72 3.50 -8.85 -17.32
N LEU A 73 3.97 -8.67 -16.09
CA LEU A 73 4.23 -9.74 -15.12
C LEU A 73 3.07 -9.93 -14.12
N GLY A 74 1.97 -9.21 -14.30
CA GLY A 74 0.81 -9.21 -13.41
C GLY A 74 0.61 -7.88 -12.68
N THR A 75 -0.32 -7.89 -11.72
CA THR A 75 -0.67 -6.70 -10.93
C THR A 75 0.31 -6.54 -9.77
N GLN A 76 1.06 -5.43 -9.76
CA GLN A 76 1.90 -5.05 -8.64
C GLN A 76 1.16 -4.09 -7.72
N VAL A 77 1.27 -4.30 -6.40
CA VAL A 77 0.70 -3.37 -5.42
C VAL A 77 1.80 -2.45 -4.87
N ARG A 78 1.53 -1.14 -4.92
CA ARG A 78 2.35 -0.09 -4.33
C ARG A 78 1.64 0.47 -3.10
N LEU A 79 2.28 0.37 -1.95
CA LEU A 79 1.77 0.90 -0.69
C LEU A 79 2.41 2.24 -0.33
N THR A 80 1.58 3.17 0.11
CA THR A 80 2.00 4.42 0.76
C THR A 80 1.40 4.43 2.15
N VAL A 81 2.25 4.53 3.17
CA VAL A 81 1.83 4.63 4.58
C VAL A 81 2.00 6.07 5.00
N HIS A 82 0.88 6.72 5.29
CA HIS A 82 0.88 8.08 5.82
C HIS A 82 0.75 8.05 7.33
N TRP A 83 1.40 9.02 7.94
CA TRP A 83 1.32 9.38 9.35
C TRP A 83 0.94 10.87 9.46
N PRO A 84 0.69 11.42 10.67
CA PRO A 84 0.31 12.82 10.88
C PRO A 84 1.38 13.87 10.51
N HIS A 85 1.85 13.87 9.26
CA HIS A 85 2.83 14.78 8.67
C HIS A 85 2.53 15.02 7.19
N ILE A 86 3.19 16.03 6.62
CA ILE A 86 3.12 16.37 5.20
C ILE A 86 3.73 15.27 4.32
N ARG A 87 4.77 14.58 4.81
CA ARG A 87 5.45 13.51 4.06
C ARG A 87 5.01 12.14 4.59
N PRO A 88 4.73 11.17 3.71
CA PRO A 88 4.39 9.83 4.15
C PRO A 88 5.60 9.18 4.83
N LEU A 89 5.32 8.23 5.75
CA LEU A 89 6.35 7.40 6.35
C LEU A 89 7.05 6.57 5.26
N ILE A 90 6.26 6.03 4.33
CA ILE A 90 6.70 5.24 3.18
C ILE A 90 5.90 5.67 1.95
N SER A 91 6.60 5.80 0.82
CA SER A 91 6.00 6.13 -0.47
C SER A 91 6.25 5.02 -1.48
N LEU A 92 5.17 4.48 -2.07
CA LEU A 92 5.21 3.56 -3.21
C LEU A 92 6.06 2.29 -3.00
N ALA A 93 6.06 1.74 -1.78
CA ALA A 93 6.73 0.47 -1.51
C ALA A 93 6.02 -0.68 -2.26
N GLY A 94 6.78 -1.44 -3.02
CA GLY A 94 6.28 -2.69 -3.61
C GLY A 94 6.10 -3.72 -2.49
N VAL A 95 4.87 -4.19 -2.29
CA VAL A 95 4.56 -5.17 -1.24
C VAL A 95 3.70 -6.27 -1.85
N ASP A 96 4.05 -7.52 -1.58
CA ASP A 96 3.19 -8.65 -1.90
C ASP A 96 2.06 -8.72 -0.88
N LEU A 97 0.82 -8.60 -1.36
CA LEU A 97 -0.38 -8.57 -0.55
C LEU A 97 -1.29 -9.73 -0.96
N PRO A 98 -1.59 -10.67 -0.05
CA PRO A 98 -2.51 -11.76 -0.34
C PRO A 98 -3.84 -11.22 -0.88
N GLN A 99 -4.45 -11.89 -1.86
CA GLN A 99 -5.73 -11.44 -2.43
C GLN A 99 -6.81 -11.22 -1.34
N ARG A 100 -6.85 -12.10 -0.35
CA ARG A 100 -7.76 -11.98 0.80
C ARG A 100 -7.48 -10.72 1.64
N TRP A 101 -6.23 -10.32 1.79
CA TRP A 101 -5.85 -9.06 2.45
C TRP A 101 -6.48 -7.86 1.73
N GLN A 102 -6.36 -7.82 0.41
CA GLN A 102 -6.86 -6.72 -0.41
C GLN A 102 -8.38 -6.62 -0.32
N GLN A 103 -9.07 -7.76 -0.40
CA GLN A 103 -10.53 -7.84 -0.22
C GLN A 103 -10.94 -7.29 1.15
N LEU A 104 -10.31 -7.76 2.23
CA LEU A 104 -10.61 -7.30 3.60
C LEU A 104 -10.38 -5.80 3.75
N ALA A 105 -9.24 -5.28 3.27
CA ALA A 105 -8.89 -3.87 3.38
C ALA A 105 -9.89 -2.97 2.62
N VAL A 106 -10.27 -3.36 1.40
CA VAL A 106 -11.25 -2.64 0.58
C VAL A 106 -12.65 -2.67 1.22
N THR A 107 -13.10 -3.85 1.65
CA THR A 107 -14.43 -4.02 2.24
C THR A 107 -14.56 -3.28 3.57
N GLN A 108 -13.54 -3.37 4.44
CA GLN A 108 -13.56 -2.75 5.76
C GLN A 108 -13.18 -1.25 5.71
N ARG A 109 -12.55 -0.79 4.61
CA ARG A 109 -11.94 0.55 4.48
C ARG A 109 -10.98 0.90 5.62
N SER A 110 -10.39 -0.13 6.21
CA SER A 110 -9.45 -0.05 7.31
C SER A 110 -8.51 -1.23 7.29
N ALA A 111 -7.35 -1.08 7.93
CA ALA A 111 -6.40 -2.16 8.15
C ALA A 111 -5.76 -2.03 9.53
N LEU A 112 -5.31 -3.15 10.08
CA LEU A 112 -4.52 -3.19 11.29
C LEU A 112 -3.06 -2.89 10.93
N LEU A 113 -2.50 -1.81 11.46
CA LEU A 113 -1.09 -1.47 11.29
C LEU A 113 -0.31 -1.94 12.52
N LEU A 114 0.72 -2.76 12.31
CA LEU A 114 1.62 -3.27 13.35
C LEU A 114 3.04 -2.80 13.08
N ILE A 115 3.61 -2.03 14.00
CA ILE A 115 4.97 -1.49 13.89
C ILE A 115 5.79 -1.97 15.09
N GLY A 116 6.89 -2.66 14.82
CA GLY A 116 7.75 -3.28 15.82
C GLY A 116 9.06 -3.75 15.20
N ARG A 117 9.96 -4.28 16.03
CA ARG A 117 11.21 -4.89 15.55
C ARG A 117 10.99 -6.33 15.12
N ASP A 118 11.72 -6.77 14.10
CA ASP A 118 11.74 -8.15 13.60
C ASP A 118 10.35 -8.75 13.29
N LEU A 119 9.36 -7.91 12.94
CA LEU A 119 8.01 -8.38 12.61
C LEU A 119 7.97 -9.12 11.27
N VAL A 120 8.77 -8.67 10.30
CA VAL A 120 8.81 -9.24 8.96
C VAL A 120 9.88 -10.33 8.94
N ALA A 121 9.44 -11.56 9.18
CA ALA A 121 10.29 -12.75 9.16
C ALA A 121 9.60 -13.90 8.43
N HIS A 122 10.40 -14.82 7.89
CA HIS A 122 9.91 -15.94 7.08
C HIS A 122 9.56 -17.17 7.93
N ASP A 123 9.46 -17.04 9.25
CA ASP A 123 9.15 -18.15 10.14
C ASP A 123 7.67 -18.19 10.54
N GLY A 124 7.17 -19.40 10.81
CA GLY A 124 5.79 -19.65 11.26
C GLY A 124 5.48 -19.17 12.68
N ALA A 125 6.41 -18.47 13.36
CA ALA A 125 6.27 -18.06 14.75
C ALA A 125 5.71 -16.63 14.92
N LEU A 126 5.15 -16.05 13.86
CA LEU A 126 4.65 -14.67 13.86
C LEU A 126 3.65 -14.37 15.01
N PRO A 127 2.61 -15.19 15.30
CA PRO A 127 1.67 -14.88 16.37
C PRO A 127 2.33 -14.78 17.76
N ALA A 128 3.24 -15.71 18.06
CA ALA A 128 3.99 -15.71 19.33
C ALA A 128 4.94 -14.50 19.41
N ARG A 129 5.55 -14.12 18.29
CA ARG A 129 6.42 -12.94 18.21
C ARG A 129 5.66 -11.65 18.46
N VAL A 130 4.51 -11.47 17.80
CA VAL A 130 3.65 -10.29 17.97
C VAL A 130 3.17 -10.20 19.43
N ALA A 131 2.77 -11.32 20.04
CA ALA A 131 2.39 -11.36 21.45
C ALA A 131 3.53 -10.92 22.37
N ARG A 132 4.73 -11.48 22.18
CA ARG A 132 5.92 -11.11 22.95
C ARG A 132 6.29 -9.63 22.81
N LEU A 133 6.23 -9.08 21.59
CA LEU A 133 6.51 -7.65 21.35
C LEU A 133 5.44 -6.75 21.97
N ALA A 134 4.18 -7.20 22.00
CA ALA A 134 3.13 -6.49 22.71
C ALA A 134 3.42 -6.49 24.22
N GLU A 135 3.68 -7.66 24.80
CA GLU A 135 3.96 -7.82 26.24
C GLU A 135 5.18 -7.00 26.70
N SER A 136 6.21 -6.86 25.86
CA SER A 136 7.38 -6.03 26.15
C SER A 136 7.17 -4.52 25.91
N GLY A 137 6.02 -4.11 25.37
CA GLY A 137 5.74 -2.72 25.02
C GLY A 137 6.51 -2.22 23.79
N GLU A 138 7.02 -3.13 22.97
CA GLU A 138 7.80 -2.85 21.75
C GLU A 138 6.95 -2.88 20.48
N LEU A 139 5.64 -3.11 20.61
CA LEU A 139 4.67 -3.12 19.51
C LEU A 139 3.76 -1.89 19.57
N ALA A 140 3.88 -1.02 18.56
CA ALA A 140 2.86 -0.03 18.27
C ALA A 140 1.82 -0.64 17.32
N ALA A 141 0.54 -0.50 17.65
CA ALA A 141 -0.54 -1.12 16.89
C ALA A 141 -1.76 -0.20 16.82
N GLY A 142 -2.45 -0.20 15.69
CA GLY A 142 -3.70 0.55 15.58
C GLY A 142 -4.48 0.23 14.32
N PHE A 143 -5.80 0.43 14.37
CA PHE A 143 -6.63 0.44 13.18
C PHE A 143 -6.45 1.77 12.45
N VAL A 144 -6.11 1.70 11.17
CA VAL A 144 -5.87 2.88 10.33
C VAL A 144 -6.78 2.85 9.12
N SER A 145 -7.10 4.04 8.59
CA SER A 145 -7.95 4.13 7.41
C SER A 145 -7.23 3.54 6.19
N PHE A 146 -7.97 2.84 5.34
CA PHE A 146 -7.44 2.28 4.10
C PHE A 146 -8.11 2.94 2.89
N ARG A 147 -7.31 3.27 1.88
CA ARG A 147 -7.79 3.73 0.59
C ARG A 147 -7.16 2.94 -0.54
N SER A 148 -8.00 2.43 -1.42
CA SER A 148 -7.55 1.96 -2.73
C SER A 148 -7.40 3.19 -3.63
N GLY A 149 -6.16 3.54 -3.96
CA GLY A 149 -5.88 4.42 -5.08
C GLY A 149 -6.24 3.67 -6.36
N ASN A 150 -7.25 4.15 -7.08
CA ASN A 150 -7.34 3.77 -8.48
C ASN A 150 -6.07 4.33 -9.12
N PRO A 151 -5.28 3.56 -9.89
CA PRO A 151 -4.35 4.20 -10.81
C PRO A 151 -5.22 5.18 -11.60
N ALA A 152 -4.91 6.48 -11.55
CA ALA A 152 -5.58 7.42 -12.42
C ALA A 152 -5.55 6.78 -13.82
N PRO A 153 -6.69 6.63 -14.52
CA PRO A 153 -6.70 5.98 -15.82
C PRO A 153 -5.57 6.64 -16.60
N ARG A 154 -4.53 5.86 -16.94
CA ARG A 154 -3.45 6.38 -17.78
C ARG A 154 -4.18 6.98 -18.96
N ALA A 155 -4.11 8.30 -19.10
CA ALA A 155 -4.71 8.97 -20.23
C ALA A 155 -4.27 8.13 -21.43
N PRO A 156 -5.22 7.56 -22.21
CA PRO A 156 -4.89 6.58 -23.22
C PRO A 156 -3.74 7.19 -23.99
N HIS A 157 -2.61 6.48 -23.99
CA HIS A 157 -1.44 6.90 -24.74
C HIS A 157 -2.01 7.25 -26.10
N LEU A 158 -1.98 8.54 -26.43
CA LEU A 158 -2.54 9.09 -27.64
C LEU A 158 -1.55 8.66 -28.71
N LEU A 159 -1.60 7.36 -29.00
CA LEU A 159 -0.92 6.67 -30.07
C LEU A 159 -1.48 7.34 -31.32
N ASP A 160 -0.70 8.29 -31.77
CA ASP A 160 -0.30 8.39 -33.17
C ASP A 160 -1.51 8.24 -34.10
N ARG A 161 -2.24 9.35 -34.27
CA ARG A 161 -3.09 9.50 -35.45
C ARG A 161 -2.16 9.29 -36.66
N PRO A 162 -2.35 8.25 -37.49
CA PRO A 162 -1.64 8.22 -38.76
C PRO A 162 -2.07 9.46 -39.54
N ASP A 163 -1.08 10.25 -39.95
CA ASP A 163 -1.23 11.39 -40.84
C ASP A 163 -1.86 10.88 -42.15
N ARG A 164 -3.19 10.95 -42.28
CA ARG A 164 -3.90 10.72 -43.55
C ARG A 164 -3.64 11.91 -44.46
N ARG A 165 -2.45 11.96 -45.06
CA ARG A 165 -2.23 12.68 -46.31
C ARG A 165 -2.35 11.71 -47.48
N HIS A 166 -3.55 11.61 -48.03
CA HIS A 166 -3.72 11.28 -49.44
C HIS A 166 -4.42 12.46 -50.12
N PRO A 167 -3.77 13.18 -51.04
CA PRO A 167 -4.48 14.06 -51.96
C PRO A 167 -5.22 13.20 -52.99
N ALA A 168 -6.55 13.27 -53.00
CA ALA A 168 -7.33 12.79 -54.14
C ALA A 168 -7.21 13.84 -55.25
N THR A 169 -6.48 13.49 -56.30
CA THR A 169 -6.41 14.22 -57.56
C THR A 169 -7.81 14.34 -58.17
N PHE A 170 -8.31 15.57 -58.31
CA PHE A 170 -9.47 15.88 -59.14
C PHE A 170 -9.05 15.85 -60.62
N VAL A 171 -9.64 14.96 -61.42
CA VAL A 171 -9.62 15.03 -62.88
C VAL A 171 -11.00 15.52 -63.33
N ALA A 172 -11.07 16.78 -63.77
CA ALA A 172 -12.26 17.35 -64.38
C ALA A 172 -12.36 16.86 -65.83
N MET A 173 -13.39 16.07 -66.14
CA MET A 173 -13.72 15.64 -67.49
C MET A 173 -14.69 16.67 -68.11
N LYS A 174 -14.18 17.46 -69.05
CA LYS A 174 -14.95 18.42 -69.86
C LYS A 174 -15.71 17.63 -70.93
N ARG A 175 -17.05 17.69 -70.93
CA ARG A 175 -17.89 17.17 -72.01
C ARG A 175 -18.41 18.36 -72.81
N ASP A 176 -17.94 18.45 -74.06
CA ASP A 176 -18.49 19.35 -75.06
C ASP A 176 -19.88 18.86 -75.48
N LEU A 177 -20.85 19.77 -75.51
CA LEU A 177 -22.19 19.54 -76.04
C LEU A 177 -22.30 20.26 -77.39
N VAL A 178 -22.43 19.47 -78.46
CA VAL A 178 -22.77 19.92 -79.80
C VAL A 178 -24.26 20.22 -79.85
N ARG A 179 -24.62 21.38 -80.40
CA ARG A 179 -25.84 21.59 -81.19
C ARG A 179 -25.51 22.46 -82.38
#